data_AF-A0A6C2YMD2-F1
#
_entry.id   AF-A0A6C2YMD2-F1
#
_cell.length_a   1.000
_cell.length_b   1.000
_cell.length_c   1.000
_cell.angle_alpha   90.00
_cell.angle_beta   90.00
_cell.angle_gamma   90.00
#
_symmetry.space_group_name_H-M   'P 1'
#
loop_
_entity.id
_entity.type
_entity.pdbx_description
1 polymer ?
#
loop_
_entity_poly.entity_id
_entity_poly.type
_entity_poly.pdbx_seq_one_letter_code
_entity_poly.pdbx_strand_id
1 'polypeptide(L)' 'MSIRMRVHDREPISAALRRFKKLLERSGLKKELRKHEHYEKPCEVRRRAELRKQRAIRKGMSPTGS' A
#
# COMPACT_ATOMS: atom_id res chain seq x y z
N MET A 1 11.79 -0.05 4.87
CA MET A 1 11.56 1.19 5.65
C MET A 1 11.39 0.84 7.12
N SER A 2 12.16 1.42 8.05
CA SER A 2 11.94 1.19 9.49
C SER A 2 10.83 2.10 10.02
N ILE A 3 9.73 1.54 10.50
CA ILE A 3 8.67 2.30 11.17
C ILE A 3 9.15 2.58 12.60
N ARG A 4 9.48 3.84 12.90
CA ARG A 4 9.79 4.30 14.27
C ARG A 4 8.77 5.33 14.72
N MET A 5 8.21 5.12 15.90
CA MET A 5 7.32 6.06 16.58
C MET A 5 7.87 6.28 17.98
N ARG A 6 8.11 7.54 18.35
CA ARG A 6 8.39 7.93 19.74
C ARG A 6 7.07 8.22 20.44
N VAL A 7 6.90 7.66 21.64
CA VAL A 7 5.74 7.91 22.51
C VAL A 7 6.19 8.93 23.56
N HIS A 8 5.33 9.90 23.87
CA HIS A 8 5.59 10.88 24.93
C HIS A 8 4.79 10.50 26.19
N ASP A 9 5.37 10.70 27.38
CA ASP A 9 4.79 10.27 28.66
C ASP A 9 3.43 10.90 29.01
N ARG A 10 3.06 12.02 28.37
CA ARG A 10 1.78 12.71 28.60
C ARG A 10 0.63 12.22 27.72
N GLU A 11 0.82 11.15 26.96
CA GLU A 11 -0.20 10.66 26.03
C GLU A 11 -0.89 9.39 26.52
N PRO A 12 -2.24 9.34 26.42
CA PRO A 12 -2.95 8.12 26.74
C PRO A 12 -2.57 7.02 25.73
N ILE A 13 -2.35 5.80 26.24
CA ILE A 13 -1.97 4.61 25.46
C ILE A 13 -2.86 4.41 24.22
N SER A 14 -4.16 4.68 24.33
CA SER A 14 -5.12 4.58 23.24
C SER A 14 -4.79 5.50 22.05
N ALA A 15 -4.29 6.71 22.30
CA ALA A 15 -3.89 7.65 21.27
C ALA A 15 -2.60 7.21 20.56
N ALA A 16 -1.63 6.67 21.30
CA ALA A 16 -0.40 6.11 20.75
C ALA A 16 -0.70 4.92 19.81
N LEU A 17 -1.58 4.00 20.23
CA LEU A 17 -2.01 2.86 19.41
C LEU A 17 -2.68 3.31 18.10
N ARG A 18 -3.51 4.35 18.15
CA ARG A 18 -4.19 4.88 16.96
C ARG A 18 -3.20 5.48 15.95
N ARG A 19 -2.15 6.16 16.41
CA ARG A 19 -1.08 6.65 15.52
C ARG A 19 -0.21 5.54 14.96
N PHE A 20 0.12 4.54 15.78
CA PHE A 20 0.85 3.38 15.32
C PHE A 20 0.10 2.63 14.23
N LYS A 21 -1.21 2.43 14.41
CA LYS A 21 -2.09 1.83 13.38
C LYS A 21 -2.07 2.65 12.08
N LYS A 22 -2.18 3.98 12.16
CA LYS A 22 -2.08 4.85 10.98
C LYS A 22 -0.71 4.77 10.30
N LEU A 23 0.38 4.68 11.07
CA LEU A 23 1.74 4.51 10.52
C LEU A 23 1.88 3.18 9.79
N LEU A 24 1.36 2.09 10.35
CA LEU A 24 1.33 0.78 9.70
C LEU A 24 0.52 0.82 8.39
N GLU A 25 -0.64 1.46 8.40
CA GLU A 25 -1.48 1.59 7.19
C GLU A 25 -0.79 2.46 6.12
N ARG A 26 -0.14 3.56 6.51
CA ARG A 26 0.60 4.44 5.59
C ARG A 26 1.85 3.79 5.02
N SER A 27 2.55 2.98 5.81
CA SER A 27 3.75 2.27 5.36
C SER A 27 3.46 1.27 4.24
N GLY A 28 2.20 0.86 4.06
CA GLY A 28 1.83 -0.13 3.05
C GLY A 28 2.36 -1.53 3.35
N LEU A 29 2.91 -1.77 4.54
CA LEU A 29 3.56 -3.03 4.93
C LEU A 29 2.63 -4.23 4.78
N LYS A 30 1.34 -4.08 5.11
CA LYS A 30 0.32 -5.12 4.87
C LYS A 30 0.15 -5.48 3.40
N LYS A 31 0.28 -4.50 2.50
CA LYS A 31 0.15 -4.68 1.06
C LYS A 31 1.41 -5.32 0.47
N GLU A 32 2.58 -4.98 1.01
CA GLU A 32 3.84 -5.65 0.65
C GLU A 32 3.83 -7.10 1.13
N LEU A 33 3.43 -7.36 2.37
CA LEU A 33 3.31 -8.71 2.91
C LEU A 33 2.46 -9.61 2.00
N ARG A 34 1.26 -9.14 1.62
CA ARG A 34 0.37 -9.86 0.68
C ARG A 34 0.95 -10.10 -0.71
N LYS A 35 1.86 -9.25 -1.18
CA LYS A 35 2.54 -9.47 -2.47
C LYS A 35 3.65 -10.51 -2.36
N HIS A 36 4.25 -10.66 -1.18
CA HIS A 36 5.35 -11.59 -0.93
C HIS A 36 4.91 -12.92 -0.30
N GLU A 37 3.65 -13.04 0.15
CA GLU A 37 3.08 -14.28 0.69
C GLU A 37 3.06 -15.45 -0.31
N HIS A 38 3.02 -15.17 -1.61
CA HIS A 38 3.03 -16.19 -2.65
C HIS A 38 4.16 -15.94 -3.64
N TYR A 39 4.88 -17.00 -4.00
CA TYR A 39 5.89 -16.92 -5.06
C TYR A 39 5.21 -16.58 -6.39
N GLU A 40 5.41 -15.35 -6.82
CA GLU A 40 4.94 -14.87 -8.11
C GLU A 40 6.02 -15.15 -9.15
N LYS A 41 5.72 -16.03 -10.13
CA LYS A 41 6.67 -16.30 -11.22
C LYS A 41 7.00 -14.98 -11.94
N PRO A 42 8.27 -14.73 -12.33
CA PRO A 42 8.68 -13.47 -12.93
C PRO A 42 7.91 -13.12 -14.23
N CYS A 43 7.44 -14.12 -14.98
CA CYS A 43 6.56 -13.92 -16.13
C CYS A 43 5.19 -13.32 -15.75
N GLU A 44 4.59 -13.79 -14.66
CA GLU A 44 3.30 -13.30 -14.16
C GLU A 44 3.41 -11.88 -13.61
N VAL A 45 4.54 -11.55 -12.96
CA VAL A 45 4.83 -10.18 -12.49
C VAL A 45 4.87 -9.21 -13.68
N ARG A 46 5.58 -9.56 -14.76
CA ARG A 46 5.66 -8.76 -15.99
C ARG A 46 4.30 -8.60 -16.64
N ARG A 47 3.56 -9.70 -16.82
CA ARG A 47 2.20 -9.69 -17.38
C ARG A 47 1.24 -8.81 -16.56
N ARG A 48 1.29 -8.89 -15.24
CA ARG A 48 0.47 -8.08 -14.34
C ARG A 48 0.84 -6.59 -14.41
N ALA A 49 2.11 -6.26 -14.60
CA ALA A 49 2.55 -4.87 -14.78
C ALA A 49 2.04 -4.28 -16.10
N GLU A 50 2.09 -5.04 -17.20
CA GLU A 50 1.56 -4.62 -18.50
C GLU A 50 0.05 -4.40 -18.46
N LEU A 51 -0.70 -5.34 -17.89
CA LEU A 51 -2.15 -5.21 -17.72
C LEU A 51 -2.53 -3.98 -16.87
N ARG A 52 -1.74 -3.66 -15.84
CA ARG A 52 -1.94 -2.44 -15.04
C ARG A 52 -1.70 -1.17 -15.87
N LYS A 53 -0.65 -1.14 -16.69
CA LYS A 53 -0.36 -0.01 -17.60
C LYS A 53 -1.50 0.18 -18.61
N GLN A 54 -1.92 -0.90 -19.27
CA GLN A 54 -3.02 -0.85 -20.25
C GLN A 54 -4.33 -0.38 -19.61
N ARG A 55 -4.66 -0.85 -18.40
CA ARG A 55 -5.84 -0.39 -17.67
C ARG A 55 -5.76 1.09 -17.27
N ALA A 56 -4.58 1.57 -16.88
CA ALA A 56 -4.37 2.98 -16.53
C ALA A 56 -4.55 3.88 -17.76
N ILE A 57 -3.97 3.48 -18.91
CA ILE A 57 -4.16 4.16 -20.20
C ILE A 57 -5.65 4.18 -20.57
N ARG A 58 -6.34 3.03 -20.48
CA ARG A 58 -7.79 2.94 -20.77
C ARG A 58 -8.65 3.82 -19.86
N LYS A 59 -8.28 3.93 -18.57
CA LYS A 59 -8.97 4.82 -17.62
C LYS A 59 -8.67 6.30 -17.87
N GLY A 60 -7.50 6.65 -18.39
CA GLY A 60 -7.20 8.01 -18.85
C GLY A 60 -7.91 8.38 -20.15
N MET A 61 -8.26 7.36 -20.96
CA MET A 61 -8.98 7.53 -22.24
C MET A 61 -10.50 7.51 -22.11
N SER A 62 -11.08 7.27 -20.94
CA SER A 62 -12.54 7.43 -20.78
C SER A 62 -12.84 8.93 -20.84
N PRO A 63 -13.62 9.41 -21.82
CA PRO A 63 -14.01 10.80 -21.87
C PRO A 63 -14.82 11.09 -20.61
N THR A 64 -14.35 12.04 -19.82
CA THR A 64 -15.15 12.70 -18.81
C THR A 64 -16.35 13.33 -19.50
N GLY A 65 -17.55 12.82 -19.19
CA GLY A 65 -18.82 13.55 -19.36
C GLY A 65 -19.46 13.47 -20.75
N SER A 66 -20.52 12.68 -20.85
CA SER A 66 -21.80 13.14 -21.40
C SER A 66 -22.68 13.60 -20.26
#